data_AF-A0A0D2CDS6-F1
#
_entry.id   AF-A0A0D2CDS6-F1
#
_cell.length_a   1.000
_cell.length_b   1.000
_cell.length_c   1.000
_cell.angle_alpha   90.00
_cell.angle_beta   90.00
_cell.angle_gamma   90.00
#
_symmetry.space_group_name_H-M   'P 1'
#
loop_
_entity.id
_entity.type
_entity.pdbx_description
1 polymer ?
#
loop_
_entity_poly.entity_id
_entity_poly.type
_entity_poly.pdbx_seq_one_letter_code
_entity_poly.pdbx_strand_id
1 'polypeptide(L)'
;MKTTRPVFPVPASPIKTLRLLLRPVRQSDLTGFHILRTQPEVMKWTSQGRPDLDEQATQAWMNLFLPPNDAVTFNFAIEEMSKPGEVIGIMGCYIAEPPEVGYMLVKEVWGMGYATEALEGWLHAYWQLPRKEVVIGDDVDDDTFIAETLAADVVEENVASARILARYGFDAISEEMIEEHGQMIKLNHLALRRPETS
;
A
#
# COMPACT_ATOMS: atom_id res chain seq x y z
N MET A 1 -22.14 -13.48 1.64
CA MET A 1 -22.01 -12.19 0.91
C MET A 1 -21.04 -12.32 -0.25
N LYS A 2 -21.22 -11.51 -1.29
CA LYS A 2 -20.39 -11.47 -2.51
C LYS A 2 -19.90 -10.05 -2.80
N THR A 3 -18.78 -9.92 -3.49
CA THR A 3 -18.21 -8.64 -3.93
C THR A 3 -17.25 -8.86 -5.11
N THR A 4 -16.65 -7.81 -5.66
CA THR A 4 -15.60 -7.93 -6.68
C THR A 4 -14.22 -7.62 -6.12
N ARG A 5 -13.18 -8.31 -6.61
CA ARG A 5 -11.77 -8.03 -6.29
C ARG A 5 -10.93 -7.89 -7.55
N PRO A 6 -9.90 -7.03 -7.55
CA PRO A 6 -8.99 -6.91 -8.68
C PRO A 6 -8.24 -8.23 -8.91
N VAL A 7 -7.96 -8.52 -10.17
CA VAL A 7 -7.04 -9.57 -10.60
C VAL A 7 -5.71 -8.91 -10.94
N PHE A 8 -4.66 -9.23 -10.18
CA PHE A 8 -3.35 -8.61 -10.35
C PHE A 8 -2.59 -9.21 -11.54
N PRO A 9 -2.05 -8.38 -12.44
CA PRO A 9 -1.20 -8.83 -13.53
C PRO A 9 0.19 -9.26 -13.01
N VAL A 10 0.78 -10.26 -13.66
CA VAL A 10 2.13 -10.77 -13.32
C VAL A 10 3.00 -10.83 -14.58
N PRO A 11 4.05 -10.00 -14.69
CA PRO A 11 4.36 -8.87 -13.82
C PRO A 11 3.38 -7.71 -14.03
N ALA A 12 3.25 -6.85 -13.04
CA ALA A 12 2.47 -5.63 -13.18
C ALA A 12 3.11 -4.63 -14.17
N SER A 13 2.28 -3.92 -14.93
CA SER A 13 2.78 -2.84 -15.81
C SER A 13 3.19 -1.62 -14.99
N PRO A 14 4.34 -0.97 -15.28
CA PRO A 14 4.74 0.25 -14.59
C PRO A 14 3.73 1.38 -14.77
N ILE A 15 3.59 2.21 -13.74
CA ILE A 15 2.74 3.40 -13.71
C ILE A 15 3.65 4.62 -13.74
N LYS A 16 3.41 5.54 -14.68
CA LYS A 16 4.13 6.81 -14.79
C LYS A 16 3.22 7.95 -14.38
N THR A 17 3.74 8.85 -13.56
CA THR A 17 3.09 10.11 -13.20
C THR A 17 3.87 11.27 -13.81
N LEU A 18 3.64 12.50 -13.32
CA LEU A 18 4.38 13.67 -13.79
C LEU A 18 5.87 13.60 -13.43
N ARG A 19 6.21 13.09 -12.24
CA ARG A 19 7.56 13.08 -11.67
C ARG A 19 8.04 11.69 -11.28
N LEU A 20 7.14 10.71 -11.14
CA LEU A 20 7.44 9.40 -10.55
C LEU A 20 7.26 8.26 -11.55
N LEU A 21 8.07 7.22 -11.34
CA LEU A 21 7.88 5.91 -11.92
C LEU A 21 7.59 4.92 -10.77
N LEU A 22 6.41 4.30 -10.81
CA LEU A 22 6.05 3.19 -9.96
C LEU A 22 6.24 1.92 -10.80
N ARG A 23 7.14 1.04 -10.41
CA ARG A 23 7.48 -0.18 -11.18
C ARG A 23 7.56 -1.42 -10.29
N PRO A 24 7.39 -2.64 -10.85
CA PRO A 24 7.59 -3.86 -10.08
C PRO A 24 8.93 -3.86 -9.33
N VAL A 25 8.91 -4.42 -8.13
CA VAL A 25 10.10 -4.59 -7.29
C VAL A 25 11.07 -5.55 -7.97
N ARG A 26 12.37 -5.25 -7.88
CA ARG A 26 13.44 -6.09 -8.44
C ARG A 26 14.54 -6.29 -7.41
N GLN A 27 15.33 -7.35 -7.60
CA GLN A 27 16.40 -7.73 -6.67
C GLN A 27 17.43 -6.60 -6.42
N SER A 28 17.70 -5.76 -7.43
CA SER A 28 18.65 -4.64 -7.30
C SER A 28 18.13 -3.49 -6.42
N ASP A 29 16.88 -3.55 -5.95
CA ASP A 29 16.28 -2.50 -5.11
C ASP A 29 16.67 -2.64 -3.63
N LEU A 30 17.34 -3.74 -3.26
CA LEU A 30 17.68 -4.07 -1.87
C LEU A 30 18.33 -2.88 -1.14
N THR A 31 19.33 -2.25 -1.77
CA THR A 31 20.05 -1.12 -1.17
C THR A 31 19.12 0.07 -0.93
N GLY A 32 18.25 0.41 -1.88
CA GLY A 32 17.29 1.51 -1.73
C GLY A 32 16.25 1.22 -0.66
N PHE A 33 15.74 -0.02 -0.59
CA PHE A 33 14.83 -0.41 0.48
C PHE A 33 15.51 -0.52 1.84
N HIS A 34 16.79 -0.88 1.90
CA HIS A 34 17.51 -0.92 3.17
C HIS A 34 17.69 0.50 3.72
N ILE A 35 17.99 1.48 2.85
CA ILE A 35 18.00 2.91 3.22
C ILE A 35 16.62 3.32 3.76
N LEU A 36 15.53 2.99 3.06
CA LEU A 36 14.17 3.30 3.51
C LEU A 36 13.85 2.67 4.87
N ARG A 37 14.12 1.37 5.02
CA ARG A 37 13.71 0.56 6.17
C ARG A 37 14.65 0.66 7.38
N THR A 38 15.75 1.39 7.26
CA THR A 38 16.61 1.73 8.41
C THR A 38 16.27 3.10 9.01
N GLN A 39 15.37 3.88 8.40
CA GLN A 39 14.94 5.18 8.94
C GLN A 39 13.89 5.00 10.06
N PRO A 40 14.20 5.37 11.31
CA PRO A 40 13.25 5.26 12.42
C PRO A 40 11.97 6.09 12.20
N GLU A 41 12.08 7.24 11.55
CA GLU A 41 10.97 8.13 11.27
C GLU A 41 9.94 7.51 10.32
N VAL A 42 10.41 6.66 9.39
CA VAL A 42 9.57 5.92 8.46
C VAL A 42 8.99 4.69 9.16
N MET A 43 9.85 3.87 9.77
CA MET A 43 9.48 2.55 10.27
C MET A 43 8.56 2.56 11.48
N LYS A 44 8.54 3.63 12.28
CA LYS A 44 7.63 3.76 13.43
C LYS A 44 6.13 3.73 13.07
N TRP A 45 5.78 3.94 11.80
CA TRP A 45 4.39 3.91 11.32
C TRP A 45 4.01 2.57 10.68
N THR A 46 4.92 1.60 10.68
CA THR A 46 4.71 0.26 10.12
C THR A 46 4.40 -0.72 11.24
N SER A 47 3.76 -1.84 10.93
CA SER A 47 3.57 -2.94 11.89
C SER A 47 4.87 -3.45 12.53
N GLN A 48 6.00 -3.34 11.81
CA GLN A 48 7.31 -3.66 12.37
C GLN A 48 7.74 -2.66 13.45
N GLY A 49 7.34 -1.40 13.36
CA GLY A 49 7.58 -0.33 14.34
C GLY A 49 9.03 0.09 14.57
N ARG A 50 10.00 -0.60 13.95
CA ARG A 50 11.44 -0.39 14.17
C ARG A 50 12.26 -0.57 12.88
N PRO A 51 13.43 0.08 12.78
CA PRO A 51 14.39 -0.16 11.71
C PRO A 51 14.74 -1.64 11.52
N ASP A 52 14.98 -2.03 10.28
CA ASP A 52 15.61 -3.31 9.96
C ASP A 52 17.00 -3.39 10.61
N LEU A 53 17.37 -4.58 11.09
CA LEU A 53 18.65 -4.81 11.75
C LEU A 53 19.82 -4.77 10.74
N ASP A 54 19.60 -5.31 9.55
CA ASP A 54 20.59 -5.50 8.50
C ASP A 54 19.90 -5.66 7.13
N GLU A 55 20.69 -5.75 6.06
CA GLU A 55 20.18 -5.99 4.71
C GLU A 55 19.45 -7.34 4.58
N GLN A 56 19.76 -8.33 5.44
CA GLN A 56 19.10 -9.64 5.40
C GLN A 56 17.64 -9.53 5.87
N ALA A 57 17.37 -8.73 6.91
CA ALA A 57 16.01 -8.40 7.34
C ALA A 57 15.25 -7.67 6.22
N THR A 58 15.88 -6.70 5.56
CA THR A 58 15.29 -6.01 4.41
C THR A 58 15.02 -6.97 3.24
N GLN A 59 15.94 -7.89 2.94
CA GLN A 59 15.75 -8.89 1.89
C GLN A 59 14.57 -9.81 2.21
N ALA A 60 14.43 -10.25 3.46
CA ALA A 60 13.31 -11.10 3.87
C ALA A 60 11.96 -10.41 3.66
N TRP A 61 11.87 -9.11 3.98
CA TRP A 61 10.70 -8.29 3.68
C TRP A 61 10.51 -8.08 2.17
N MET A 62 11.58 -7.77 1.42
CA MET A 62 11.52 -7.52 -0.03
C MET A 62 11.05 -8.76 -0.81
N ASN A 63 11.36 -9.97 -0.33
CA ASN A 63 10.92 -11.23 -0.92
C ASN A 63 9.39 -11.33 -1.04
N LEU A 64 8.62 -10.59 -0.23
CA LEU A 64 7.15 -10.52 -0.33
C LEU A 64 6.66 -9.91 -1.66
N PHE A 65 7.52 -9.15 -2.36
CA PHE A 65 7.18 -8.42 -3.57
C PHE A 65 7.97 -8.87 -4.80
N LEU A 66 8.82 -9.90 -4.66
CA LEU A 66 9.56 -10.52 -5.76
C LEU A 66 8.83 -11.77 -6.25
N PRO A 67 9.06 -12.21 -7.51
CA PRO A 67 8.53 -13.48 -7.99
C PRO A 67 8.89 -14.66 -7.08
N PRO A 68 7.93 -15.57 -6.80
CA PRO A 68 6.55 -15.62 -7.30
C PRO A 68 5.52 -14.85 -6.44
N ASN A 69 5.94 -14.19 -5.36
CA ASN A 69 5.06 -13.52 -4.40
C ASN A 69 4.45 -12.21 -4.95
N ASP A 70 5.05 -11.66 -6.00
CA ASP A 70 4.47 -10.54 -6.77
C ASP A 70 3.10 -10.87 -7.38
N ALA A 71 2.73 -12.15 -7.49
CA ALA A 71 1.41 -12.59 -7.97
C ALA A 71 0.24 -12.29 -7.01
N VAL A 72 0.52 -12.06 -5.72
CA VAL A 72 -0.49 -11.80 -4.68
C VAL A 72 -0.45 -10.37 -4.16
N THR A 73 0.28 -9.48 -4.85
CA THR A 73 0.38 -8.07 -4.48
C THR A 73 0.28 -7.17 -5.70
N PHE A 74 -0.07 -5.91 -5.48
CA PHE A 74 0.02 -4.86 -6.49
C PHE A 74 0.94 -3.74 -5.97
N ASN A 75 2.12 -4.15 -5.50
CA ASN A 75 3.15 -3.30 -4.92
C ASN A 75 4.22 -2.88 -5.93
N PHE A 76 4.65 -1.63 -5.81
CA PHE A 76 5.61 -1.00 -6.72
C PHE A 76 6.69 -0.27 -5.94
N ALA A 77 7.95 -0.45 -6.36
CA ALA A 77 9.01 0.48 -6.00
C ALA A 77 8.74 1.83 -6.67
N ILE A 78 9.00 2.92 -5.95
CA ILE A 78 8.82 4.29 -6.41
C ILE A 78 10.20 4.87 -6.72
N GLU A 79 10.38 5.40 -7.92
CA GLU A 79 11.56 6.15 -8.35
C GLU A 79 11.17 7.56 -8.76
N GLU A 80 12.06 8.53 -8.54
CA GLU A 80 11.97 9.82 -9.20
C GLU A 80 12.48 9.69 -10.64
N MET A 81 11.72 10.16 -11.63
CA MET A 81 12.10 10.01 -13.04
C MET A 81 13.41 10.72 -13.41
N SER A 82 13.81 11.76 -12.67
CA SER A 82 15.10 12.43 -12.84
C SER A 82 16.28 11.63 -12.28
N LYS A 83 16.04 10.59 -11.48
CA LYS A 83 17.06 9.74 -10.85
C LYS A 83 16.68 8.25 -11.02
N PRO A 84 16.65 7.75 -12.27
CA PRO A 84 16.24 6.37 -12.54
C PRO A 84 17.13 5.38 -11.80
N GLY A 85 16.51 4.36 -11.22
CA GLY A 85 17.18 3.32 -10.44
C GLY A 85 17.35 3.64 -8.95
N GLU A 86 17.15 4.89 -8.51
CA GLU A 86 17.10 5.22 -7.08
C GLU A 86 15.68 5.05 -6.53
N VAL A 87 15.49 4.02 -5.69
CA VAL A 87 14.23 3.79 -5.01
C VAL A 87 14.07 4.79 -3.87
N ILE A 88 13.01 5.58 -3.93
CA ILE A 88 12.63 6.55 -2.89
C ILE A 88 11.46 6.08 -2.03
N GLY A 89 10.89 4.91 -2.32
CA GLY A 89 9.81 4.32 -1.55
C GLY A 89 9.14 3.12 -2.18
N ILE A 90 8.03 2.72 -1.58
CA ILE A 90 7.16 1.63 -2.03
C ILE A 90 5.70 2.05 -1.86
N MET A 91 4.83 1.59 -2.75
CA MET A 91 3.39 1.68 -2.55
C MET A 91 2.66 0.53 -3.24
N GLY A 92 1.60 0.08 -2.58
CA GLY A 92 0.58 -0.73 -3.20
C GLY A 92 -0.28 -1.41 -2.17
N CYS A 93 -0.85 -2.55 -2.55
CA CYS A 93 -1.65 -3.36 -1.66
C CYS A 93 -1.26 -4.82 -1.74
N TYR A 94 -1.56 -5.55 -0.68
CA TYR A 94 -1.58 -7.01 -0.67
C TYR A 94 -3.03 -7.49 -0.71
N ILE A 95 -3.26 -8.73 -1.13
CA ILE A 95 -4.60 -9.35 -1.03
C ILE A 95 -4.83 -9.76 0.43
N ALA A 96 -5.17 -8.78 1.28
CA ALA A 96 -6.02 -8.99 2.45
C ALA A 96 -7.48 -9.04 2.01
N GLU A 97 -8.37 -9.41 2.93
CA GLU A 97 -9.81 -9.28 2.73
C GLU A 97 -10.38 -8.28 3.73
N PRO A 98 -10.73 -7.05 3.30
CA PRO A 98 -10.53 -6.48 1.96
C PRO A 98 -9.05 -6.12 1.67
N PRO A 99 -8.65 -5.90 0.39
CA PRO A 99 -7.30 -5.43 0.07
C PRO A 99 -6.98 -4.12 0.78
N GLU A 100 -5.75 -3.98 1.28
CA GLU A 100 -5.32 -2.82 2.06
C GLU A 100 -4.15 -2.11 1.36
N VAL A 101 -4.30 -0.81 1.10
CA VAL A 101 -3.25 0.03 0.50
C VAL A 101 -2.33 0.62 1.57
N GLY A 102 -1.04 0.57 1.32
CA GLY A 102 0.00 1.19 2.14
C GLY A 102 1.11 1.80 1.29
N TYR A 103 1.84 2.74 1.88
CA TYR A 103 2.98 3.39 1.23
C TYR A 103 4.02 3.84 2.26
N MET A 104 5.28 3.83 1.82
CA MET A 104 6.42 4.39 2.55
C MET A 104 7.30 5.16 1.58
N LEU A 105 7.80 6.31 2.03
CA LEU A 105 8.79 7.10 1.32
C LEU A 105 9.95 7.40 2.24
N VAL A 106 11.16 7.50 1.69
CA VAL A 106 12.32 7.99 2.44
C VAL A 106 12.03 9.41 2.96
N LYS A 107 12.48 9.72 4.17
CA LYS A 107 12.20 10.98 4.86
C LYS A 107 12.62 12.20 4.06
N GLU A 108 13.69 12.09 3.28
CA GLU A 108 14.29 13.13 2.47
C GLU A 108 13.31 13.73 1.43
N VAL A 109 12.30 12.96 1.01
CA VAL A 109 11.32 13.40 0.00
C VAL A 109 9.95 13.74 0.60
N TRP A 110 9.83 13.76 1.93
CA TRP A 110 8.59 14.15 2.58
C TRP A 110 8.28 15.63 2.34
N GLY A 111 6.99 15.96 2.26
CA GLY A 111 6.55 17.34 1.97
C GLY A 111 6.66 17.77 0.50
N MET A 112 7.23 16.94 -0.38
CA MET A 112 7.35 17.23 -1.83
C MET A 112 6.11 16.82 -2.66
N GLY A 113 5.08 16.27 -2.00
CA GLY A 113 3.84 15.80 -2.62
C GLY A 113 3.93 14.43 -3.31
N TYR A 114 5.05 13.71 -3.18
CA TYR A 114 5.25 12.43 -3.87
C TYR A 114 4.29 11.33 -3.40
N ALA A 115 3.97 11.23 -2.11
CA ALA A 115 3.00 10.23 -1.65
C ALA A 115 1.62 10.46 -2.26
N THR A 116 1.19 11.73 -2.33
CA THR A 116 -0.08 12.12 -2.96
C THR A 116 -0.11 11.80 -4.45
N GLU A 117 0.96 12.16 -5.18
CA GLU A 117 1.07 11.91 -6.62
C GLU A 117 1.15 10.42 -6.94
N ALA A 118 1.93 9.68 -6.15
CA ALA A 118 2.05 8.24 -6.31
C ALA A 118 0.66 7.60 -6.11
N LEU A 119 -0.02 7.89 -4.99
CA LEU A 119 -1.34 7.34 -4.67
C LEU A 119 -2.38 7.65 -5.76
N GLU A 120 -2.35 8.85 -6.35
CA GLU A 120 -3.22 9.20 -7.47
C GLU A 120 -3.04 8.26 -8.67
N GLY A 121 -1.79 8.11 -9.12
CA GLY A 121 -1.46 7.25 -10.25
C GLY A 121 -1.78 5.78 -9.97
N TRP A 122 -1.51 5.32 -8.74
CA TRP A 122 -1.78 3.96 -8.34
C TRP A 122 -3.27 3.67 -8.20
N LEU A 123 -4.07 4.55 -7.60
CA LEU A 123 -5.54 4.40 -7.53
C LEU A 123 -6.14 4.35 -8.93
N HIS A 124 -5.68 5.22 -9.84
CA HIS A 124 -6.11 5.18 -11.23
C HIS A 124 -5.84 3.79 -11.86
N ALA A 125 -4.62 3.27 -11.73
CA ALA A 125 -4.28 1.95 -12.25
C ALA A 125 -5.07 0.81 -11.57
N TYR A 126 -5.18 0.85 -10.24
CA TYR A 126 -5.90 -0.15 -9.44
C TYR A 126 -7.37 -0.26 -9.85
N TRP A 127 -8.07 0.86 -10.04
CA TRP A 127 -9.47 0.88 -10.47
C TRP A 127 -9.70 0.46 -11.93
N GLN A 128 -8.64 0.38 -12.74
CA GLN A 128 -8.71 -0.12 -14.13
C GLN A 128 -8.42 -1.63 -14.26
N LEU A 129 -7.93 -2.29 -13.21
CA LEU A 129 -7.68 -3.72 -13.24
C LEU A 129 -8.95 -4.55 -13.58
N PRO A 130 -8.82 -5.73 -14.20
CA PRO A 130 -9.94 -6.66 -14.31
C PRO A 130 -10.42 -7.09 -12.93
N ARG A 131 -11.72 -7.33 -12.77
CA ARG A 131 -12.33 -7.80 -11.52
C ARG A 131 -12.86 -9.22 -11.66
N LYS A 132 -12.82 -9.97 -10.57
CA LYS A 132 -13.54 -11.24 -10.40
C LYS A 132 -14.48 -11.14 -9.20
N GLU A 133 -15.60 -11.85 -9.28
CA GLU A 133 -16.47 -12.04 -8.11
C GLU A 133 -15.75 -12.94 -7.08
N VAL A 134 -15.91 -12.60 -5.81
CA VAL A 134 -15.45 -13.40 -4.67
C VAL A 134 -16.56 -13.49 -3.63
N VAL A 135 -16.58 -14.60 -2.90
CA VAL A 135 -17.42 -14.77 -1.72
C VAL A 135 -16.65 -14.25 -0.50
N ILE A 136 -17.31 -13.47 0.34
CA ILE A 136 -16.78 -12.95 1.59
C ILE A 136 -17.70 -13.35 2.75
N GLY A 137 -17.10 -13.84 3.84
CA GLY A 137 -17.81 -14.45 4.98
C GLY A 137 -18.02 -15.96 4.84
N ASP A 138 -18.60 -16.55 5.90
CA ASP A 138 -18.72 -18.00 6.04
C ASP A 138 -20.00 -18.59 5.41
N ASP A 139 -21.01 -17.75 5.14
CA ASP A 139 -22.27 -18.17 4.52
C ASP A 139 -22.16 -18.10 2.99
N VAL A 140 -21.98 -19.28 2.40
CA VAL A 140 -21.85 -19.47 0.94
C VAL A 140 -23.19 -19.35 0.20
N ASP A 141 -24.31 -19.46 0.92
CA ASP A 141 -25.66 -19.34 0.34
C ASP A 141 -26.18 -17.89 0.42
N ASP A 142 -25.45 -17.00 1.07
CA ASP A 142 -25.77 -15.57 1.12
C ASP A 142 -25.34 -14.83 -0.17
N ASP A 143 -26.33 -14.65 -1.05
CA ASP A 143 -26.25 -13.94 -2.32
C ASP A 143 -26.20 -12.40 -2.20
N THR A 144 -26.13 -11.84 -0.99
CA THR A 144 -26.02 -10.38 -0.80
C THR A 144 -24.73 -9.85 -1.44
N PHE A 145 -24.87 -8.98 -2.44
CA PHE A 145 -23.73 -8.32 -3.08
C PHE A 145 -23.41 -6.99 -2.40
N ILE A 146 -22.17 -6.83 -1.92
CA ILE A 146 -21.69 -5.59 -1.31
C ILE A 146 -20.67 -4.88 -2.19
N ALA A 147 -20.65 -3.55 -2.09
CA ALA A 147 -19.72 -2.71 -2.84
C ALA A 147 -18.26 -3.07 -2.52
N GLU A 148 -17.43 -3.15 -3.58
CA GLU A 148 -15.98 -3.33 -3.44
C GLU A 148 -15.37 -2.14 -2.68
N THR A 149 -14.51 -2.43 -1.73
CA THR A 149 -13.76 -1.44 -0.96
C THR A 149 -12.27 -1.72 -1.01
N LEU A 150 -11.48 -0.67 -0.92
CA LEU A 150 -10.05 -0.69 -0.66
C LEU A 150 -9.84 -0.15 0.76
N ALA A 151 -9.21 -0.92 1.63
CA ALA A 151 -8.91 -0.51 2.99
C ALA A 151 -7.60 0.27 3.08
N ALA A 152 -7.45 1.05 4.14
CA ALA A 152 -6.19 1.60 4.60
C ALA A 152 -6.25 1.80 6.11
N ASP A 153 -5.18 1.45 6.80
CA ASP A 153 -5.06 1.67 8.24
C ASP A 153 -4.10 2.82 8.52
N VAL A 154 -4.49 3.69 9.46
CA VAL A 154 -3.68 4.84 9.84
C VAL A 154 -3.71 5.08 11.34
N VAL A 155 -2.52 5.09 11.94
CA VAL A 155 -2.34 5.49 13.34
C VAL A 155 -2.77 6.96 13.50
N GLU A 156 -3.52 7.29 14.55
CA GLU A 156 -4.10 8.62 14.77
C GLU A 156 -3.08 9.76 14.66
N GLU A 157 -1.84 9.56 15.14
CA GLU A 157 -0.77 10.56 15.07
C GLU A 157 -0.16 10.72 13.68
N ASN A 158 -0.42 9.82 12.72
CA ASN A 158 0.06 9.92 11.34
C ASN A 158 -0.85 10.84 10.51
N VAL A 159 -0.90 12.11 10.92
CA VAL A 159 -1.72 13.17 10.32
C VAL A 159 -1.41 13.36 8.83
N ALA A 160 -0.17 13.12 8.40
CA ALA A 160 0.20 13.23 7.00
C ALA A 160 -0.50 12.18 6.14
N SER A 161 -0.47 10.90 6.54
CA SER A 161 -1.17 9.82 5.85
C SER A 161 -2.68 10.03 5.87
N ALA A 162 -3.24 10.39 7.03
CA ALA A 162 -4.68 10.65 7.18
C ALA A 162 -5.17 11.75 6.23
N ARG A 163 -4.41 12.84 6.07
CA ARG A 163 -4.76 13.92 5.12
C ARG A 163 -4.72 13.47 3.66
N ILE A 164 -3.75 12.62 3.30
CA ILE A 164 -3.63 12.10 1.94
C ILE A 164 -4.81 11.16 1.65
N LEU A 165 -5.11 10.22 2.55
CA LEU A 165 -6.20 9.26 2.38
C LEU A 165 -7.56 9.98 2.30
N ALA A 166 -7.83 10.92 3.21
CA ALA A 166 -9.07 11.73 3.19
C ALA A 166 -9.24 12.51 1.87
N ARG A 167 -8.16 13.02 1.28
CA ARG A 167 -8.19 13.72 -0.02
C ARG A 167 -8.73 12.84 -1.16
N TYR A 168 -8.52 11.52 -1.09
CA TYR A 168 -8.97 10.57 -2.10
C TYR A 168 -10.28 9.85 -1.72
N GLY A 169 -10.97 10.31 -0.66
CA GLY A 169 -12.29 9.77 -0.29
C GLY A 169 -12.24 8.50 0.55
N PHE A 170 -11.13 8.23 1.24
CA PHE A 170 -11.11 7.22 2.29
C PHE A 170 -11.87 7.76 3.51
N ASP A 171 -12.96 7.07 3.87
CA ASP A 171 -13.77 7.40 5.04
C ASP A 171 -13.43 6.49 6.21
N ALA A 172 -13.45 7.01 7.44
CA ALA A 172 -13.29 6.21 8.64
C ALA A 172 -14.51 5.30 8.85
N ILE A 173 -14.27 4.00 9.04
CA ILE A 173 -15.31 2.99 9.26
C ILE A 173 -15.29 2.43 10.68
N SER A 174 -14.13 2.39 11.31
CA SER A 174 -13.96 1.97 12.71
C SER A 174 -12.63 2.47 13.27
N GLU A 175 -12.50 2.39 14.59
CA GLU A 175 -11.29 2.74 15.34
C GLU A 175 -11.03 1.61 16.34
N GLU A 176 -9.77 1.24 16.51
CA GLU A 176 -9.34 0.22 17.46
C GLU A 176 -8.17 0.72 18.30
N MET A 177 -8.13 0.34 19.58
CA MET A 177 -6.97 0.51 20.43
C MET A 177 -6.17 -0.79 20.42
N ILE A 178 -4.98 -0.77 19.83
CA ILE A 178 -4.10 -1.95 19.76
C ILE A 178 -2.83 -1.72 20.56
N GLU A 179 -2.28 -2.80 21.12
CA GLU A 179 -0.95 -2.77 21.73
C GLU A 179 0.08 -3.13 20.66
N GLU A 180 0.87 -2.15 20.22
CA GLU A 180 2.02 -2.38 19.34
C GLU A 180 3.31 -1.98 20.06
N HIS A 181 4.29 -2.89 20.09
CA HIS A 181 5.62 -2.65 20.69
C HIS A 181 5.56 -2.15 22.15
N GLY A 182 4.57 -2.61 22.92
CA GLY A 182 4.35 -2.22 24.32
C GLY A 182 3.77 -0.82 24.50
N GLN A 183 3.24 -0.22 23.43
CA GLN A 183 2.51 1.04 23.46
C GLN A 183 1.08 0.82 22.98
N MET A 184 0.13 1.43 23.68
CA MET A 184 -1.25 1.52 23.19
C MET A 184 -1.31 2.58 22.10
N ILE A 185 -1.64 2.18 20.89
CA ILE A 185 -1.86 3.08 19.76
C ILE A 185 -3.31 3.01 19.31
N LYS A 186 -3.80 4.13 18.78
CA LYS A 186 -5.13 4.21 18.20
C LYS A 186 -5.04 4.09 16.69
N LEU A 187 -5.61 3.01 16.15
CA LEU A 187 -5.64 2.73 14.73
C LEU A 187 -7.01 3.10 14.16
N ASN A 188 -7.02 3.90 13.09
CA ASN A 188 -8.23 4.22 12.35
C ASN A 188 -8.28 3.35 11.09
N HIS A 189 -9.34 2.56 10.96
CA HIS A 189 -9.62 1.79 9.77
C HIS A 189 -10.40 2.64 8.79
N LEU A 190 -9.86 2.81 7.59
CA LEU A 190 -10.46 3.60 6.53
C LEU A 190 -10.86 2.71 5.36
N ALA A 191 -11.91 3.10 4.65
CA ALA A 191 -12.32 2.43 3.43
C ALA A 191 -12.60 3.44 2.31
N LEU A 192 -12.08 3.14 1.12
CA LEU A 192 -12.45 3.78 -0.13
C LEU A 192 -13.38 2.85 -0.90
N ARG A 193 -14.62 3.28 -1.12
CA ARG A 193 -15.56 2.56 -1.98
C ARG A 193 -15.11 2.66 -3.43
N ARG A 194 -15.27 1.57 -4.18
CA ARG A 194 -15.05 1.58 -5.63
C ARG A 194 -15.92 2.67 -6.28
N PRO A 195 -15.34 3.55 -7.11
CA PRO A 195 -16.11 4.55 -7.85
C PRO A 195 -17.17 3.89 -8.72
N GLU A 196 -18.38 4.46 -8.73
CA GLU A 196 -19.42 4.06 -9.68
C GLU A 196 -18.94 4.43 -11.09
N THR A 197 -18.83 3.46 -11.99
CA THR A 197 -18.60 3.72 -13.40
C THR A 197 -19.86 4.39 -13.96
N SER A 198 -19.74 5.66 -14.33
CA SER A 198 -20.75 6.41 -15.09
C SER A 198 -20.91 5.87 -16.51
#